data_AF-A0A1H1DRY3-F1
#
_entry.id   AF-A0A1H1DRY3-F1
#
_cell.length_a   1.000
_cell.length_b   1.000
_cell.length_c   1.000
_cell.angle_alpha   90.00
_cell.angle_beta   90.00
_cell.angle_gamma   90.00
#
_symmetry.space_group_name_H-M   'P 1'
#
loop_
_entity.id
_entity.type
_entity.pdbx_description
1 polymer ?
#
loop_
_entity_poly.entity_id
_entity_poly.type
_entity_poly.pdbx_seq_one_letter_code
_entity_poly.pdbx_strand_id
1 'polypeptide(L)'
;MYSNANKAVTAERQHQITGHIAVATVQPQWAPTEHSYLTTEALADSMGLQAQSVRKRYSQTGSYFGLKPIKLANRRLMWEADAVATFLRGEGA
;
A
#
# COMPACT_ATOMS: atom_id res chain seq x y z
N MET A 1 -20.82 -64.10 8.29
CA MET A 1 -19.93 -64.43 7.16
C MET A 1 -19.52 -63.12 6.51
N TYR A 2 -18.22 -62.82 6.57
CA TYR A 2 -17.58 -61.61 6.06
C TYR A 2 -17.50 -61.63 4.52
N SER A 3 -17.67 -60.47 3.88
CA SER A 3 -16.81 -60.04 2.78
C SER A 3 -17.04 -58.56 2.48
N ASN A 4 -16.10 -57.77 3.00
CA ASN A 4 -15.94 -56.35 2.78
C ASN A 4 -15.22 -56.15 1.43
N ALA A 5 -15.89 -55.51 0.46
CA ALA A 5 -15.33 -55.25 -0.85
C ALA A 5 -14.32 -54.09 -0.78
N ASN A 6 -13.06 -54.47 -0.91
CA ASN A 6 -11.88 -53.63 -0.82
C ASN A 6 -11.71 -52.68 -2.02
N LYS A 7 -11.04 -51.55 -1.71
CA LYS A 7 -10.12 -50.75 -2.55
C LYS A 7 -10.72 -49.77 -3.57
N ALA A 8 -10.70 -48.50 -3.17
CA ALA A 8 -10.25 -47.42 -4.03
C ALA A 8 -9.45 -46.39 -3.21
N VAL A 9 -8.21 -46.77 -2.88
CA VAL A 9 -7.15 -45.79 -2.57
C VAL A 9 -6.30 -45.72 -3.83
N THR A 10 -6.51 -44.69 -4.64
CA THR A 10 -5.51 -44.21 -5.59
C THR A 10 -5.48 -42.69 -5.50
N ALA A 11 -4.32 -42.21 -5.07
CA ALA A 11 -4.00 -40.83 -4.83
C ALA A 11 -3.88 -40.04 -6.15
N GLU A 12 -4.54 -38.89 -6.24
CA GLU A 12 -4.15 -37.82 -7.16
C GLU A 12 -3.93 -36.53 -6.39
N ARG A 13 -2.67 -36.35 -6.00
CA ARG A 13 -2.12 -35.16 -5.37
C ARG A 13 -1.79 -34.16 -6.48
N GLN A 14 -2.81 -33.46 -6.99
CA GLN A 14 -2.62 -32.42 -7.99
C GLN A 14 -1.97 -31.18 -7.35
N HIS A 15 -0.65 -31.08 -7.45
CA HIS A 15 0.09 -29.85 -7.20
C HIS A 15 -0.24 -28.84 -8.31
N GLN A 16 -1.04 -27.82 -8.01
CA GLN A 16 -1.24 -26.70 -8.93
C GLN A 16 -0.12 -25.67 -8.72
N ILE A 17 0.82 -25.65 -9.66
CA ILE A 17 1.81 -24.59 -9.81
C ILE A 17 1.11 -23.46 -10.57
N THR A 18 0.43 -22.58 -9.85
CA THR A 18 -0.12 -21.34 -10.41
C THR A 18 0.94 -20.25 -10.37
N GLY A 19 1.70 -20.12 -11.46
CA GLY A 19 2.52 -18.93 -11.71
C GLY A 19 1.60 -17.74 -12.03
N HIS A 20 1.60 -16.73 -11.16
CA HIS A 20 0.93 -15.46 -11.42
C HIS A 20 1.90 -14.58 -12.23
N ILE A 21 1.78 -14.62 -13.55
CA ILE A 21 2.48 -13.67 -14.41
C ILE A 21 1.79 -12.33 -14.19
N ALA A 22 2.42 -11.42 -13.44
CA ALA A 22 1.90 -10.08 -13.21
C ALA A 22 1.91 -9.31 -14.54
N VAL A 23 0.77 -9.30 -15.24
CA VAL A 23 0.57 -8.41 -16.38
C VAL A 23 0.46 -7.00 -15.80
N ALA A 24 1.51 -6.19 -15.97
CA ALA A 24 1.44 -4.76 -15.73
C ALA A 24 0.40 -4.17 -16.68
N THR A 25 -0.80 -3.90 -16.19
CA THR A 25 -1.84 -3.22 -16.94
C THR A 25 -1.34 -1.81 -17.26
N VAL A 26 -0.98 -1.57 -18.52
CA VAL A 26 -0.73 -0.22 -19.05
C VAL A 26 -2.04 0.54 -18.92
N GLN A 27 -2.13 1.46 -17.96
CA GLN A 27 -3.34 2.26 -17.75
C GLN A 27 -3.51 3.27 -18.89
N PRO A 28 -4.73 3.45 -19.43
CA PRO A 28 -5.00 4.41 -20.50
C PRO A 28 -4.81 5.85 -20.00
N GLN A 29 -4.12 6.69 -20.77
CA GLN A 29 -3.69 8.06 -20.42
C GLN A 29 -4.80 9.03 -19.99
N TRP A 30 -6.08 8.72 -20.29
CA TRP A 30 -7.24 9.54 -19.89
C TRP A 30 -7.91 9.05 -18.60
N ALA A 31 -7.49 7.90 -18.06
CA ALA A 31 -7.96 7.44 -16.77
C ALA A 31 -7.48 8.42 -15.69
N PRO A 32 -8.34 8.82 -14.74
CA PRO A 32 -7.88 9.58 -13.59
C PRO A 32 -6.81 8.75 -12.88
N THR A 33 -5.62 9.32 -12.70
CA THR A 33 -4.59 8.73 -11.85
C THR A 33 -5.18 8.63 -10.44
N GLU A 34 -5.30 7.40 -9.95
CA GLU A 34 -5.77 7.14 -8.59
C GLU A 34 -4.71 7.64 -7.59
N HIS A 35 -4.68 8.95 -7.33
CA HIS A 35 -3.84 9.52 -6.30
C HIS A 35 -4.40 9.10 -4.95
N SER A 36 -3.79 8.08 -4.36
CA SER A 36 -4.09 7.69 -2.99
C SER A 36 -3.50 8.72 -2.03
N TYR A 37 -4.30 9.17 -1.07
CA TYR A 37 -3.89 10.18 -0.09
C TYR A 37 -3.98 9.62 1.33
N LEU A 38 -2.98 9.96 2.15
CA LEU A 38 -2.87 9.57 3.55
C LEU A 38 -3.21 10.75 4.46
N THR A 39 -3.82 10.45 5.61
CA THR A 39 -3.94 11.42 6.69
C THR A 39 -2.60 11.62 7.39
N THR A 40 -2.51 12.65 8.23
CA THR A 40 -1.28 12.91 8.99
C THR A 40 -1.02 11.81 10.02
N GLU A 41 -2.07 11.20 10.56
CA GLU A 41 -1.99 10.02 11.43
C GLU A 41 -1.39 8.84 10.70
N ALA A 42 -1.93 8.48 9.53
CA ALA A 42 -1.44 7.34 8.74
C ALA A 42 0.02 7.53 8.28
N LEU A 43 0.40 8.76 7.93
CA LEU A 43 1.79 9.11 7.65
C LEU A 43 2.70 8.92 8.87
N ALA A 44 2.23 9.36 10.04
CA ALA A 44 3.01 9.25 11.26
C ALA A 44 3.21 7.77 11.64
N ASP A 45 2.16 6.97 11.53
CA ASP A 45 2.22 5.53 11.80
C ASP A 45 3.18 4.81 10.83
N SER A 46 3.16 5.15 9.54
CA SER A 46 4.06 4.53 8.55
C SER A 46 5.53 4.89 8.78
N MET A 47 5.81 6.07 9.35
CA MET A 47 7.16 6.53 9.69
C MET A 47 7.59 6.18 11.12
N GLY A 48 6.71 5.61 11.94
CA GLY A 48 6.98 5.34 13.37
C GLY A 48 7.10 6.61 14.22
N LEU A 49 6.38 7.66 13.85
CA LEU A 49 6.43 8.98 14.47
C LEU A 49 5.09 9.34 15.15
N GLN A 50 5.11 10.41 15.93
CA GLN A 50 3.89 11.00 16.47
C GLN A 50 3.31 12.03 15.50
N ALA A 51 2.00 11.98 15.24
CA ALA A 51 1.31 12.93 14.36
C ALA A 51 1.50 14.40 14.78
N GLN A 52 1.65 14.65 16.09
CA GLN A 52 1.95 15.98 16.62
C GLN A 52 3.31 16.51 16.16
N SER A 53 4.33 15.64 16.08
CA SER A 53 5.66 16.00 15.59
C SER A 53 5.63 16.37 14.11
N VAL A 54 4.87 15.61 13.30
CA VAL A 54 4.68 15.90 11.87
C VAL A 54 4.01 17.27 11.68
N ARG A 55 2.93 17.55 12.42
CA ARG A 55 2.24 18.85 12.38
C ARG A 55 3.14 20.01 12.80
N LYS A 56 3.90 19.84 13.88
CA LYS A 56 4.84 20.85 14.38
C LYS A 56 5.91 21.15 13.33
N ARG A 57 6.54 20.12 12.77
CA ARG A 57 7.57 20.29 11.74
C ARG A 57 7.01 20.96 10.50
N TYR A 58 5.83 20.53 10.05
CA TYR A 58 5.14 21.14 8.93
C TYR A 58 4.85 22.63 9.18
N SER A 59 4.37 23.00 10.36
CA SER A 59 4.11 24.41 10.70
C SER A 59 5.38 25.26 10.69
N GLN A 60 6.54 24.68 10.96
CA GLN A 60 7.82 25.39 11.03
C GLN A 60 8.51 25.51 9.66
N THR A 61 8.40 24.47 8.82
CA THR A 61 9.16 24.36 7.56
C THR A 61 8.28 24.49 6.31
N GLY A 62 6.97 24.27 6.43
CA GLY A 62 6.02 24.27 5.31
C GLY A 62 6.07 23.01 4.45
N SER A 63 7.00 22.10 4.72
CA SER A 63 7.12 20.77 4.11
C SER A 63 7.65 19.78 5.15
N TYR A 64 7.51 18.48 4.87
CA TYR A 64 8.05 17.43 5.73
C TYR A 64 8.86 16.44 4.89
N PHE A 65 10.18 16.41 5.08
CA PHE A 65 11.11 15.61 4.26
C PHE A 65 10.92 15.78 2.74
N GLY A 66 10.61 17.01 2.29
CA GLY A 66 10.32 17.28 0.87
C GLY A 66 8.89 16.96 0.43
N LEU A 67 8.12 16.22 1.23
CA LEU A 67 6.71 15.95 0.99
C LEU A 67 5.87 17.22 1.21
N LYS A 68 4.99 17.50 0.24
CA LYS A 68 4.07 18.64 0.28
C LYS A 68 2.66 18.15 0.57
N PRO A 69 2.04 18.54 1.70
CA PRO A 69 0.67 18.16 1.96
C PRO A 69 -0.31 19.03 1.19
N ILE A 70 -1.46 18.44 0.86
CA ILE A 70 -2.64 19.14 0.35
C ILE A 70 -3.45 19.63 1.55
N LYS A 71 -3.67 20.94 1.63
CA LYS A 71 -4.55 21.55 2.63
C LYS A 71 -5.99 21.44 2.16
N LEU A 72 -6.81 20.75 2.95
CA LEU A 72 -8.25 20.67 2.73
C LEU A 72 -8.97 21.85 3.41
N ALA A 73 -10.18 22.16 2.93
CA ALA A 73 -11.02 23.22 3.51
C ALA A 73 -11.35 22.99 5.00
N ASN A 74 -11.33 21.73 5.45
CA ASN A 74 -11.52 21.33 6.85
C ASN A 74 -10.25 21.49 7.73
N ARG A 75 -9.22 22.19 7.23
CA ARG A 75 -7.91 22.39 7.88
C ARG A 75 -7.10 21.11 8.12
N ARG A 76 -7.50 19.98 7.55
CA ARG A 76 -6.69 18.75 7.57
C ARG A 76 -5.63 18.78 6.47
N LEU A 77 -4.58 18.01 6.69
CA LEU A 77 -3.48 17.80 5.75
C LEU A 77 -3.60 16.40 5.17
N MET A 78 -3.61 16.30 3.84
CA MET A 78 -3.47 15.04 3.13
C MET A 78 -2.10 14.94 2.49
N TRP A 79 -1.51 13.75 2.55
CA TRP A 79 -0.18 13.44 2.05
C TRP A 79 -0.31 12.48 0.89
N GLU A 80 0.42 12.70 -0.20
CA GLU A 80 0.39 11.80 -1.35
C GLU A 80 1.03 10.46 -0.98
N ALA A 81 0.27 9.37 -1.07
CA ALA A 81 0.71 8.04 -0.63
C ALA A 81 1.91 7.55 -1.45
N ASP A 82 1.92 7.83 -2.76
CA ASP A 82 3.00 7.41 -3.66
C ASP A 82 4.32 8.11 -3.32
N ALA A 83 4.26 9.41 -3.00
CA ALA A 83 5.43 10.16 -2.57
C ALA A 83 5.98 9.63 -1.23
N VAL A 84 5.08 9.30 -0.30
CA VAL A 84 5.45 8.69 0.99
C VAL A 84 6.06 7.31 0.79
N ALA A 85 5.48 6.47 -0.06
CA ALA A 85 5.98 5.14 -0.36
C ALA A 85 7.36 5.20 -1.02
N THR A 86 7.56 6.12 -1.95
CA THR A 86 8.85 6.38 -2.62
C THR A 86 9.91 6.85 -1.62
N PHE A 87 9.53 7.75 -0.71
CA PHE A 87 10.40 8.20 0.38
C PHE A 87 10.79 7.05 1.32
N LEU A 88 9.84 6.21 1.72
CA LEU A 88 10.10 5.06 2.60
C LEU A 88 10.97 3.99 1.94
N ARG A 89 10.92 3.85 0.61
CA ARG A 89 11.84 3.00 -0.17
C ARG A 89 13.26 3.58 -0.27
N GLY A 90 13.46 4.85 0.08
CA GLY A 90 14.73 5.56 -0.09
C GLY A 90 14.99 6.05 -1.51
N GLU A 91 13.95 6.11 -2.35
CA GLU A 91 14.03 6.47 -3.78
C GLU A 91 13.84 7.98 -4.03
N GLY A 92 13.64 8.79 -2.98
CA GLY A 92 13.37 10.22 -3.08
C GLY A 92 14.36 11.09 -2.31
N ALA A 93 15.05 11.98 -3.03
CA ALA A 93 15.74 13.17 -2.52
C ALA A 93 15.40 14.37 -3.41
#